data_AF-A0A2H0QMM8-F1
#
_entry.id   AF-A0A2H0QMM8-F1
#
_cell.length_a   1.000
_cell.length_b   1.000
_cell.length_c   1.000
_cell.angle_alpha   90.00
_cell.angle_beta   90.00
_cell.angle_gamma   90.00
#
_symmetry.space_group_name_H-M   'P 1'
#
loop_
_entity.id
_entity.type
_entity.pdbx_description
1 polymer ?
#
loop_
_entity_poly.entity_id
_entity_poly.type
_entity_poly.pdbx_seq_one_letter_code
_entity_poly.pdbx_strand_id
1 'polypeptide(L)'
;MTRQNQEWRSRVQEIFQVCQEEIKRTTDIGKKMLTASKTNSCLHTSYEELGMLVYKEVAEGRLEWNHPRLKEIMATIQVCESELDTIEKEVNKIKFNNPGINDVSKDVPKND
;
A
#
# COMPACT_ATOMS: atom_id res chain seq x y z
N MET A 1 35.20 11.60 -36.26
CA MET A 1 34.53 10.56 -35.45
C MET A 1 33.15 10.33 -36.06
N THR A 2 32.85 9.11 -36.49
CA THR A 2 31.72 8.77 -37.34
C THR A 2 30.38 8.85 -36.59
N ARG A 3 29.37 9.49 -37.20
CA ARG A 3 27.99 9.69 -36.67
C ARG A 3 27.36 8.41 -36.08
N GLN A 4 27.60 7.26 -36.69
CA GLN A 4 27.18 5.95 -36.19
C GLN A 4 27.68 5.66 -34.77
N ASN A 5 28.92 6.08 -34.44
CA ASN A 5 29.53 5.84 -33.12
C ASN A 5 28.84 6.67 -32.01
N GLN A 6 28.15 7.74 -32.39
CA GLN A 6 27.43 8.62 -31.47
C GLN A 6 25.99 8.13 -31.23
N GLU A 7 25.34 7.59 -32.26
CA GLU A 7 23.98 7.04 -32.17
C GLU A 7 23.89 5.80 -31.26
N TRP A 8 24.81 4.84 -31.36
CA TRP A 8 24.75 3.65 -30.47
C TRP A 8 25.04 4.01 -29.01
N ARG A 9 25.92 4.99 -28.76
CA ARG A 9 26.20 5.48 -27.40
C ARG A 9 24.95 6.12 -26.80
N SER A 10 24.23 6.93 -27.58
CA SER A 10 22.97 7.53 -27.15
C SER A 10 21.90 6.47 -26.86
N ARG A 11 21.78 5.42 -27.69
CA ARG A 11 20.84 4.31 -27.44
C ARG A 11 21.17 3.52 -26.17
N VAL A 12 22.45 3.27 -25.92
CA VAL A 12 22.88 2.60 -24.67
C VAL A 12 22.58 3.47 -23.46
N GLN A 13 22.87 4.78 -23.53
CA GLN A 13 22.52 5.71 -22.46
C GLN A 13 21.01 5.75 -22.18
N GLU A 14 20.18 5.75 -23.24
CA GLU A 14 18.72 5.70 -23.14
C GLU A 14 18.25 4.42 -22.43
N ILE A 15 18.79 3.25 -22.81
CA ILE A 15 18.47 1.96 -22.18
C ILE A 15 18.87 1.95 -20.70
N PHE A 16 20.08 2.42 -20.38
CA PHE A 16 20.54 2.49 -18.99
C PHE A 16 19.65 3.40 -18.15
N GLN A 17 19.23 4.54 -18.70
CA GLN A 17 18.35 5.48 -18.01
C GLN A 17 16.98 4.86 -17.72
N VAL A 18 16.36 4.19 -18.70
CA VAL A 18 15.09 3.48 -18.51
C VAL A 18 15.20 2.39 -17.45
N CYS A 19 16.24 1.56 -17.50
CA CYS A 19 16.46 0.52 -16.48
C CYS A 19 16.66 1.10 -15.09
N GLN A 20 17.42 2.20 -14.96
CA GLN A 20 17.64 2.86 -13.67
C GLN A 20 16.33 3.42 -13.09
N GLU A 21 15.49 4.02 -13.94
CA GLU A 21 14.19 4.50 -13.53
C GLU A 21 13.27 3.36 -13.09
N GLU A 22 13.27 2.24 -13.80
CA GLU A 22 12.43 1.09 -13.48
C GLU A 22 12.85 0.38 -12.18
N ILE A 23 14.17 0.25 -11.95
CA ILE A 23 14.72 -0.29 -10.70
C ILE A 23 14.33 0.62 -9.53
N LYS A 24 14.41 1.94 -9.70
CA LYS A 24 14.01 2.91 -8.68
C LYS A 24 12.52 2.77 -8.35
N ARG A 25 11.65 2.76 -9.37
CA ARG A 25 10.20 2.59 -9.21
C ARG A 25 9.87 1.28 -8.50
N THR A 26 10.46 0.18 -8.93
CA THR A 26 10.26 -1.15 -8.33
C THR A 26 10.67 -1.16 -6.86
N THR A 27 11.81 -0.53 -6.52
CA THR A 27 12.29 -0.41 -5.15
C THR A 27 11.34 0.42 -4.29
N ASP A 28 10.85 1.55 -4.81
CA ASP A 28 9.93 2.44 -4.08
C ASP A 28 8.56 1.76 -3.84
N ILE A 29 8.05 1.01 -4.83
CA ILE A 29 6.86 0.17 -4.66
C ILE A 29 7.15 -0.92 -3.61
N GLY A 30 8.28 -1.63 -3.70
CA GLY A 30 8.65 -2.69 -2.78
C GLY A 30 8.71 -2.21 -1.32
N LYS A 31 9.31 -1.04 -1.06
CA LYS A 31 9.31 -0.42 0.27
C LYS A 31 7.90 -0.16 0.79
N LYS A 32 7.02 0.38 -0.06
CA LYS A 32 5.62 0.64 0.29
C LYS A 32 4.85 -0.65 0.56
N MET A 33 5.07 -1.70 -0.22
CA MET A 33 4.46 -3.02 0.00
C MET A 33 4.90 -3.66 1.31
N LEU A 34 6.17 -3.50 1.72
CA LEU A 34 6.65 -3.96 3.02
C LEU A 34 5.95 -3.21 4.18
N THR A 35 5.80 -1.89 4.06
CA THR A 35 5.02 -1.11 5.03
C THR A 35 3.57 -1.55 5.05
N ALA A 36 2.93 -1.71 3.89
CA ALA A 36 1.55 -2.20 3.79
C ALA A 36 1.39 -3.57 4.43
N SER A 37 2.35 -4.49 4.23
CA SER A 37 2.32 -5.80 4.86
C SER A 37 2.34 -5.70 6.39
N LYS A 38 3.17 -4.81 6.94
CA LYS A 38 3.22 -4.58 8.39
C LYS A 38 1.92 -3.95 8.92
N THR A 39 1.44 -2.89 8.25
CA THR A 39 0.21 -2.19 8.63
C THR A 39 -1.01 -3.12 8.52
N ASN A 40 -1.08 -3.97 7.50
CA ASN A 40 -2.15 -4.96 7.34
C ASN A 40 -2.14 -6.01 8.45
N SER A 41 -0.96 -6.51 8.85
CA SER A 41 -0.86 -7.40 10.02
C SER A 41 -1.32 -6.70 11.30
N CYS A 42 -0.94 -5.43 11.50
CA CYS A 42 -1.39 -4.63 12.64
C CYS A 42 -2.92 -4.45 12.65
N LEU A 43 -3.51 -4.17 11.49
CA LEU A 43 -4.95 -4.03 11.32
C LEU A 43 -5.67 -5.35 11.67
N HIS A 44 -5.18 -6.46 11.15
CA HIS A 44 -5.75 -7.78 11.42
C HIS A 44 -5.72 -8.11 12.92
N THR A 45 -4.57 -7.94 13.58
CA THR A 45 -4.44 -8.18 15.02
C THR A 45 -5.33 -7.25 15.83
N SER A 46 -5.48 -5.98 15.42
CA SER A 46 -6.34 -5.02 16.10
C SER A 46 -7.83 -5.40 15.99
N TYR A 47 -8.27 -5.88 14.83
CA TYR A 47 -9.63 -6.41 14.66
C TYR A 47 -9.87 -7.68 15.48
N GLU A 48 -8.89 -8.58 15.54
CA GLU A 48 -8.97 -9.77 16.38
C GLU A 48 -9.07 -9.41 17.87
N GLU A 49 -8.23 -8.49 18.34
CA GLU A 49 -8.26 -8.01 19.73
C GLU A 49 -9.61 -7.35 20.07
N LEU A 50 -10.13 -6.52 19.16
CA LEU A 50 -11.45 -5.91 19.29
C LEU A 50 -12.54 -6.99 19.45
N GLY A 51 -12.54 -7.98 18.55
CA GLY A 51 -13.51 -9.07 18.57
C GLY A 51 -13.44 -9.90 19.84
N MET A 52 -12.23 -10.24 20.29
CA MET A 52 -12.00 -10.96 21.55
C MET A 52 -12.52 -10.17 22.76
N LEU A 53 -12.23 -8.87 22.81
CA LEU A 53 -12.68 -8.00 23.90
C LEU A 53 -14.21 -7.92 23.92
N VAL A 54 -14.84 -7.61 22.79
CA VAL A 54 -16.30 -7.51 22.69
C VAL A 54 -16.97 -8.85 23.03
N TYR A 55 -16.47 -9.96 22.52
CA TYR A 55 -17.00 -11.29 22.82
C TYR A 55 -16.99 -11.57 24.33
N LYS A 56 -15.86 -11.29 25.00
CA LYS A 56 -15.70 -11.46 26.44
C LYS A 56 -16.69 -10.58 27.22
N GLU A 57 -16.76 -9.29 26.90
CA GLU A 57 -17.63 -8.36 27.62
C GLU A 57 -19.12 -8.66 27.42
N VAL A 58 -19.51 -9.14 26.22
CA VAL A 58 -20.88 -9.60 25.93
C VAL A 58 -21.21 -10.87 26.72
N ALA A 59 -20.31 -11.86 26.73
CA ALA A 59 -20.51 -13.11 27.47
C ALA A 59 -20.67 -12.87 28.98
N GLU A 60 -19.99 -11.85 29.50
CA GLU A 60 -20.05 -11.44 30.90
C GLU A 60 -21.17 -10.42 31.20
N GLY A 61 -21.95 -10.01 30.19
CA GLY A 61 -23.09 -9.10 30.33
C GLY A 61 -22.70 -7.67 30.71
N ARG A 62 -21.45 -7.25 30.48
CA ARG A 62 -20.90 -5.97 30.94
C ARG A 62 -20.29 -5.12 29.81
N LEU A 63 -20.79 -5.29 28.59
CA LEU A 63 -20.32 -4.54 27.43
C LEU A 63 -20.38 -3.02 27.65
N GLU A 64 -19.19 -2.42 27.75
CA GLU A 64 -19.02 -0.98 27.87
C GLU A 64 -18.29 -0.40 26.64
N TRP A 65 -19.01 0.32 25.79
CA TRP A 65 -18.45 0.98 24.60
C TRP A 65 -17.47 2.11 24.93
N ASN A 66 -17.49 2.59 26.17
CA ASN A 66 -16.57 3.63 26.63
C ASN A 66 -15.27 3.08 27.23
N HIS A 67 -15.08 1.76 27.22
CA HIS A 67 -13.90 1.11 27.77
C HIS A 67 -12.61 1.68 27.12
N PRO A 68 -11.62 2.15 27.92
CA PRO A 68 -10.42 2.80 27.39
C PRO A 68 -9.66 1.96 26.35
N ARG A 69 -9.53 0.65 26.60
CA ARG A 69 -8.87 -0.26 25.66
C ARG A 69 -9.60 -0.36 24.32
N LEU A 70 -10.93 -0.31 24.34
CA LEU A 70 -11.74 -0.37 23.12
C LEU A 70 -11.45 0.84 22.22
N LYS A 71 -11.37 2.02 22.83
CA LYS A 71 -11.04 3.28 22.14
C LYS A 71 -9.64 3.25 21.54
N GLU A 72 -8.66 2.72 22.27
CA GLU A 72 -7.29 2.55 21.76
C GLU A 72 -7.23 1.64 20.52
N ILE A 73 -7.92 0.50 20.58
CA ILE A 73 -7.97 -0.46 19.47
C ILE A 73 -8.64 0.17 18.25
N MET A 74 -9.79 0.84 18.45
CA MET A 74 -10.50 1.54 17.36
C MET A 74 -9.65 2.65 16.74
N ALA A 75 -8.91 3.41 17.55
CA ALA A 75 -7.99 4.42 17.03
C ALA A 75 -6.87 3.79 16.20
N THR A 76 -6.33 2.65 16.64
CA THR A 76 -5.30 1.90 15.91
C THR A 76 -5.81 1.39 14.57
N ILE A 77 -7.03 0.84 14.54
CA ILE A 77 -7.71 0.42 13.31
C ILE A 77 -7.81 1.59 12.34
N GLN A 78 -8.31 2.74 12.80
CA GLN A 78 -8.50 3.92 11.97
C GLN A 78 -7.17 4.45 11.39
N VAL A 79 -6.09 4.42 12.17
CA VAL A 79 -4.75 4.79 11.69
C VAL A 79 -4.29 3.80 10.61
N CYS A 80 -4.41 2.50 10.86
CA CYS A 80 -3.97 1.48 9.91
C CYS A 80 -4.74 1.56 8.58
N GLU A 81 -6.06 1.79 8.62
CA GLU A 81 -6.87 1.97 7.41
C GLU A 81 -6.45 3.20 6.61
N SER A 82 -6.23 4.33 7.29
CA SER A 82 -5.74 5.57 6.66
C SER A 82 -4.35 5.40 6.06
N GLU A 83 -3.47 4.66 6.72
CA GLU A 83 -2.13 4.34 6.22
C GLU A 83 -2.20 3.46 4.97
N LEU A 84 -3.03 2.41 4.97
CA LEU A 84 -3.19 1.53 3.81
C LEU A 84 -3.76 2.28 2.61
N ASP A 85 -4.77 3.12 2.79
CA ASP A 85 -5.32 3.98 1.73
C ASP A 85 -4.26 4.97 1.20
N THR A 86 -3.43 5.53 2.07
CA THR A 86 -2.31 6.39 1.66
C THR A 86 -1.30 5.62 0.84
N ILE A 87 -0.90 4.42 1.29
CA ILE A 87 0.04 3.57 0.57
C ILE A 87 -0.52 3.19 -0.81
N GLU A 88 -1.80 2.83 -0.90
CA GLU A 88 -2.45 2.52 -2.17
C GLU A 88 -2.37 3.71 -3.14
N LYS A 89 -2.75 4.91 -2.67
CA LYS A 89 -2.67 6.15 -3.48
C LYS A 89 -1.24 6.42 -3.95
N GLU A 90 -0.25 6.20 -3.10
CA GLU A 90 1.16 6.41 -3.44
C GLU A 90 1.69 5.37 -4.44
N VAL A 91 1.33 4.10 -4.28
CA VAL A 91 1.69 3.04 -5.23
C VAL A 91 1.03 3.31 -6.59
N ASN A 92 -0.23 3.72 -6.62
CA ASN A 92 -0.92 4.08 -7.86
C ASN A 92 -0.27 5.29 -8.54
N LYS A 93 0.15 6.31 -7.78
CA LYS A 93 0.93 7.43 -8.33
C LYS A 93 2.22 6.96 -8.99
N ILE A 94 2.94 5.99 -8.41
CA ILE A 94 4.20 5.47 -8.99
C ILE A 94 3.92 4.62 -10.24
N LYS A 95 2.91 3.74 -10.18
CA LYS A 95 2.53 2.85 -11.29
C LYS A 95 2.06 3.61 -12.53
N PHE A 96 1.27 4.66 -12.34
CA PHE A 96 0.56 5.35 -13.44
C PHE A 96 1.16 6.73 -13.79
N ASN A 97 2.38 7.04 -13.33
CA ASN A 97 3.02 8.33 -13.63
C ASN A 97 3.48 8.47 -15.10
N ASN A 98 3.41 7.42 -15.92
CA ASN A 98 3.77 7.44 -17.34
C ASN A 98 2.51 7.41 -18.23
N PRO A 99 2.42 8.27 -19.26
CA PRO A 99 1.36 8.17 -20.27
C PRO A 99 1.50 6.85 -21.03
N GLY A 100 0.54 5.94 -20.87
CA GLY A 100 0.50 4.63 -21.54
C GLY A 100 0.20 3.43 -20.64
N ILE A 101 0.21 3.61 -19.31
CA ILE A 101 -0.19 2.57 -18.35
C ILE A 101 -1.62 2.85 -17.89
N ASN A 102 -2.57 1.99 -18.26
CA ASN A 102 -3.97 2.08 -17.82
C ASN A 102 -4.20 1.28 -16.53
N ASP A 103 -4.99 1.83 -15.61
CA ASP A 103 -5.37 1.17 -14.36
C ASP A 103 -6.54 0.20 -14.59
N VAL A 104 -6.21 -1.08 -14.83
CA VAL A 104 -7.20 -2.16 -15.02
C VAL A 104 -7.90 -2.58 -13.73
N SER A 105 -7.47 -2.12 -12.56
CA SER A 105 -8.10 -2.46 -11.27
C SER A 105 -9.51 -1.89 -11.15
N LYS A 106 -9.81 -0.83 -11.92
CA LYS A 106 -11.13 -0.19 -11.99
C LYS A 106 -12.14 -0.96 -12.84
N ASP A 107 -11.67 -1.92 -13.64
CA ASP A 107 -12.51 -2.73 -14.51
C ASP A 107 -13.00 -4.03 -13.84
N VAL A 108 -12.61 -4.27 -12.58
CA VAL A 108 -13.11 -5.41 -11.81
C VAL A 108 -14.55 -5.12 -11.37
N PRO A 109 -15.55 -5.93 -11.76
CA PRO A 109 -16.93 -5.73 -11.32
C PRO A 109 -16.98 -5.84 -9.80
N LYS A 110 -17.53 -4.81 -9.15
CA LYS A 110 -17.93 -4.91 -7.74
C LYS A 110 -19.07 -5.92 -7.70
N ASN A 111 -18.81 -7.09 -7.13
CA ASN A 111 -19.89 -8.00 -6.78
C ASN A 111 -20.61 -7.38 -5.58
N ASP A 112 -21.79 -6.82 -5.85
CA ASP A 112 -22.77 -6.40 -4.85
C ASP A 112 -23.29 -7.60 -4.05
#